data_AF-A0A845RN31-F1
#
_entry.id   AF-A0A845RN31-F1
#
_cell.length_a   1.000
_cell.length_b   1.000
_cell.length_c   1.000
_cell.angle_alpha   90.00
_cell.angle_beta   90.00
_cell.angle_gamma   90.00
#
_symmetry.space_group_name_H-M   'P 1'
#
loop_
_entity.id
_entity.type
_entity.pdbx_description
1 polymer ?
#
loop_
_entity_poly.entity_id
_entity_poly.type
_entity_poly.pdbx_seq_one_letter_code
_entity_poly.pdbx_strand_id
1 'polypeptide(L)'
;MKGVKEMVDFTENKKDLEKKFQVSRRGFLKTGAAAAAIGVFGAIKAPSKIAEAAVSSNYNYIPGNKGQWSKLRPEPNYGGASVKYVENNDQWLGTSKIVGTVKKTSEIDMGFSQAVRGLLGQKPKDGFLKAGRHPLATAFGLAVGRISDDSVVSGVPSQNKLPIPDPEQMSMHIKDLAYYLRADEVGIGKMPEFAYYSHQMDPSLMGIVARRGEKNIEIKEKPFNEKMPYVIVVAVEQHLETYLATNGYEGIAVSQSYRCYHATANIAIIMAKYIREMGYHARAHHFGNYGAVMTACIIAAGMGELTRTGDCAAHPRMGFRNKVAAITTDLPLVPDKPIDFGMLDFCKICNKCAENCPAGAITHDRDPVEHNGYLRWNSDFKKCTVFRTSQEDGFSCGRCIKVCPWSSKEDSWFHEAGVWIGSHGESSARFLKGIDDMFGYGTEIVEKYKWWLEWPDLYKIY
;
A
#
# COMPACT_ATOMS: atom_id res chain seq x y z
N MET A 1 -76.78 -14.81 44.09
CA MET A 1 -76.76 -14.68 42.61
C MET A 1 -75.60 -13.75 42.27
N LYS A 2 -74.46 -14.30 41.87
CA LYS A 2 -74.04 -14.47 40.46
C LYS A 2 -73.62 -13.14 39.82
N GLY A 3 -72.34 -13.05 39.45
CA GLY A 3 -71.94 -12.40 38.21
C GLY A 3 -70.95 -11.23 38.35
N VAL A 4 -69.80 -11.41 37.68
CA VAL A 4 -68.92 -10.39 37.09
C VAL A 4 -67.83 -9.80 38.01
N LYS A 5 -66.67 -10.48 38.07
CA LYS A 5 -65.35 -9.84 38.25
C LYS A 5 -64.19 -10.76 37.83
N GLU A 6 -64.11 -11.11 36.54
CA GLU A 6 -62.91 -11.70 35.94
C GLU A 6 -62.75 -11.11 34.52
N MET A 7 -61.99 -10.02 34.42
CA MET A 7 -61.36 -9.56 33.17
C MET A 7 -60.32 -8.45 33.45
N VAL A 8 -59.44 -8.67 34.44
CA VAL A 8 -58.24 -7.85 34.63
C VAL A 8 -57.14 -8.74 35.21
N ASP A 9 -56.54 -9.63 34.40
CA ASP A 9 -55.26 -10.27 34.82
C ASP A 9 -54.41 -10.89 33.69
N PHE A 10 -54.58 -10.48 32.43
CA PHE A 10 -53.80 -11.03 31.31
C PHE A 10 -52.93 -10.02 30.54
N THR A 11 -52.70 -8.83 31.10
CA THR A 11 -51.87 -7.79 30.45
C THR A 11 -50.70 -7.24 31.26
N GLU A 12 -50.42 -7.74 32.47
CA GLU A 12 -49.24 -7.29 33.24
C GLU A 12 -48.02 -8.21 33.15
N ASN A 13 -48.15 -9.46 32.70
CA ASN A 13 -47.04 -10.42 32.73
C ASN A 13 -46.18 -10.52 31.45
N LYS A 14 -46.27 -9.55 30.54
CA LYS A 14 -45.44 -9.51 29.30
C LYS A 14 -44.40 -8.39 29.25
N LYS A 15 -44.35 -7.49 30.23
CA LYS A 15 -43.38 -6.38 30.28
C LYS A 15 -42.21 -6.57 31.25
N ASP A 16 -42.24 -7.58 32.11
CA ASP A 16 -41.17 -7.81 33.11
C ASP A 16 -40.17 -8.94 32.76
N LEU A 17 -40.27 -9.53 31.57
CA LEU A 17 -39.33 -10.55 31.09
C LEU A 17 -38.26 -10.03 30.11
N GLU A 18 -38.29 -8.75 29.72
CA GLU A 18 -37.28 -8.14 28.81
C GLU A 18 -36.27 -7.21 29.50
N LYS A 19 -36.24 -7.15 30.83
CA LYS A 19 -35.23 -6.39 31.60
C LYS A 19 -34.31 -7.29 32.42
N LYS A 20 -33.57 -8.18 31.75
CA LYS A 20 -32.35 -8.77 32.34
C LYS A 20 -31.22 -8.76 31.30
N PHE A 21 -30.07 -8.27 31.77
CA PHE A 21 -28.77 -8.19 31.09
C PHE A 21 -28.55 -7.08 30.07
N GLN A 22 -28.51 -5.83 30.55
CA GLN A 22 -27.58 -4.85 30.00
C GLN A 22 -26.64 -4.37 31.11
N VAL A 23 -25.46 -5.00 31.19
CA VAL A 23 -24.35 -4.42 31.95
C VAL A 23 -23.79 -3.29 31.09
N SER A 24 -23.94 -2.05 31.54
CA SER A 24 -23.38 -0.90 30.81
C SER A 24 -21.85 -0.99 30.75
N ARG A 25 -21.25 -0.56 29.63
CA ARG A 25 -19.78 -0.56 29.38
C ARG A 25 -18.95 0.07 30.52
N ARG A 26 -19.55 0.92 31.35
CA ARG A 26 -18.91 1.58 32.51
C ARG A 26 -18.87 0.70 33.77
N GLY A 27 -19.76 -0.29 33.90
CA GLY A 27 -19.79 -1.21 35.03
C GLY A 27 -18.66 -2.25 34.98
N PHE A 28 -18.26 -2.68 33.78
CA PHE A 28 -17.19 -3.66 33.57
C PHE A 28 -15.79 -3.12 33.92
N LEU A 29 -15.57 -1.80 33.76
CA LEU A 29 -14.27 -1.17 34.00
C LEU A 29 -14.00 -0.85 35.48
N LYS A 30 -15.05 -0.72 36.32
CA LYS A 30 -14.87 -0.36 37.75
C LYS A 30 -14.49 -1.55 38.63
N THR A 31 -14.84 -2.77 38.25
CA THR A 31 -14.40 -3.99 38.96
C THR A 31 -12.96 -4.39 38.63
N GLY A 32 -12.40 -3.94 37.50
CA GLY A 32 -11.00 -4.21 37.12
C GLY A 32 -9.95 -3.37 37.86
N ALA A 33 -10.32 -2.20 38.39
CA ALA A 33 -9.36 -1.28 39.00
C ALA A 33 -8.97 -1.62 40.45
N ALA A 34 -9.73 -2.48 41.14
CA ALA A 34 -9.47 -2.83 42.54
C ALA A 34 -8.48 -4.01 42.71
N ALA A 35 -8.15 -4.74 41.65
CA ALA A 35 -7.34 -5.96 41.72
C ALA A 35 -5.82 -5.73 41.51
N ALA A 36 -5.39 -4.50 41.21
CA ALA A 36 -3.99 -4.19 40.93
C ALA A 36 -3.13 -3.92 42.19
N ALA A 37 -3.73 -3.91 43.38
CA ALA A 37 -3.01 -3.73 44.64
C ALA A 37 -3.16 -5.00 45.48
N ILE A 38 -2.06 -5.75 45.59
CA ILE A 38 -1.66 -6.74 46.61
C ILE A 38 -0.95 -7.88 45.90
N GLY A 39 0.35 -7.69 45.71
CA GLY A 39 1.27 -8.81 45.62
C GLY A 39 1.71 -9.21 47.03
N VAL A 40 2.16 -10.46 47.12
CA VAL A 40 3.10 -11.03 48.11
C VAL A 40 2.52 -12.05 49.12
N PHE A 41 3.15 -13.24 49.06
CA PHE A 41 3.25 -14.40 49.99
C PHE A 41 2.06 -15.35 50.21
N GLY A 42 2.38 -16.65 50.09
CA GLY A 42 1.84 -17.69 50.97
C GLY A 42 1.21 -18.88 50.26
N ALA A 43 1.95 -19.99 50.20
CA ALA A 43 1.43 -21.30 49.81
C ALA A 43 0.34 -21.76 50.78
N ILE A 44 -0.92 -21.78 50.34
CA ILE A 44 -2.01 -22.54 50.99
C ILE A 44 -2.84 -23.18 49.88
N LYS A 45 -2.97 -24.52 49.95
CA LYS A 45 -3.85 -25.35 49.12
C LYS A 45 -5.25 -24.74 49.09
N ALA A 46 -5.68 -24.24 47.93
CA ALA A 46 -7.05 -23.87 47.64
C ALA A 46 -7.65 -24.83 46.60
N PRO A 47 -8.98 -25.09 46.64
CA PRO A 47 -9.61 -26.16 45.89
C PRO A 47 -9.49 -25.93 44.38
N SER A 48 -9.46 -27.03 43.63
CA SER A 48 -9.19 -27.16 42.19
C SER A 48 -10.17 -26.44 41.23
N LYS A 49 -10.79 -25.33 41.63
CA LYS A 49 -11.66 -24.49 40.80
C LYS A 49 -11.20 -23.02 40.67
N ILE A 50 -10.06 -22.65 41.27
CA ILE A 50 -9.49 -21.30 41.11
C ILE A 50 -8.20 -21.32 40.25
N ALA A 51 -7.63 -22.50 39.98
CA ALA A 51 -6.49 -22.64 39.08
C ALA A 51 -6.84 -22.47 37.58
N GLU A 52 -8.12 -22.55 37.20
CA GLU A 52 -8.55 -22.44 35.79
C GLU A 52 -8.79 -21.00 35.33
N ALA A 53 -8.94 -20.03 36.23
CA ALA A 53 -9.22 -18.64 35.85
C ALA A 53 -7.96 -17.84 35.43
N ALA A 54 -6.76 -18.41 35.58
CA ALA A 54 -5.49 -17.81 35.15
C ALA A 54 -4.99 -18.30 33.78
N VAL A 55 -5.73 -19.21 33.13
CA VAL A 55 -5.46 -19.72 31.77
C VAL A 55 -6.63 -19.39 30.81
N SER A 56 -7.72 -18.82 31.32
CA SER A 56 -8.96 -18.59 30.56
C SER A 56 -9.29 -17.11 30.34
N SER A 57 -8.33 -16.28 29.94
CA SER A 57 -8.67 -15.20 29.01
C SER A 57 -9.00 -15.87 27.68
N ASN A 58 -10.23 -16.37 27.61
CA ASN A 58 -10.83 -16.96 26.43
C ASN A 58 -10.72 -15.96 25.27
N TYR A 59 -9.65 -16.11 24.48
CA TYR A 59 -9.63 -15.78 23.05
C TYR A 59 -10.61 -16.74 22.33
N ASN A 60 -11.84 -16.85 22.83
CA ASN A 60 -12.86 -17.70 22.23
C ASN A 60 -13.13 -17.13 20.85
N TYR A 61 -12.63 -17.87 19.87
CA TYR A 61 -12.85 -17.71 18.45
C TYR A 61 -14.31 -17.40 18.16
N ILE A 62 -14.55 -16.24 17.56
CA ILE A 62 -15.76 -16.00 16.77
C ILE A 62 -15.27 -16.02 15.32
N PRO A 63 -15.52 -17.10 14.56
CA PRO A 63 -15.22 -17.12 13.14
C PRO A 63 -15.78 -15.88 12.47
N GLY A 64 -14.99 -15.24 11.61
CA GLY A 64 -15.55 -14.36 10.61
C GLY A 64 -16.53 -15.13 9.73
N ASN A 65 -17.52 -14.45 9.14
CA ASN A 65 -18.37 -15.10 8.16
C ASN A 65 -17.49 -15.62 7.00
N LYS A 66 -17.85 -16.76 6.40
CA LYS A 66 -17.12 -17.30 5.24
C LYS A 66 -17.04 -16.22 4.15
N GLY A 67 -15.82 -15.89 3.71
CA GLY A 67 -15.57 -14.83 2.73
C GLY A 67 -15.30 -13.44 3.33
N GLN A 68 -15.29 -13.29 4.66
CA GLN A 68 -15.00 -12.02 5.32
C GLN A 68 -13.50 -11.67 5.21
N TRP A 69 -13.22 -10.56 4.55
CA TRP A 69 -11.86 -10.04 4.31
C TRP A 69 -11.21 -9.45 5.57
N SER A 70 -11.96 -8.64 6.32
CA SER A 70 -11.58 -8.03 7.59
C SER A 70 -12.84 -7.58 8.37
N LYS A 71 -12.73 -7.03 9.58
CA LYS A 71 -13.90 -6.48 10.31
C LYS A 71 -14.19 -5.03 9.90
N LEU A 72 -13.17 -4.23 9.63
CA LEU A 72 -13.32 -2.82 9.24
C LEU A 72 -13.69 -2.66 7.75
N ARG A 73 -13.24 -3.58 6.90
CA ARG A 73 -13.60 -3.71 5.48
C ARG A 73 -13.95 -5.17 5.17
N PRO A 74 -15.21 -5.57 5.34
CA PRO A 74 -15.63 -6.97 5.17
C PRO A 74 -15.40 -7.54 3.78
N GLU A 75 -15.34 -6.68 2.76
CA GLU A 75 -15.17 -7.04 1.35
C GLU A 75 -14.03 -6.22 0.73
N PRO A 76 -13.24 -6.80 -0.20
CA PRO A 76 -12.28 -6.04 -1.00
C PRO A 76 -12.98 -4.97 -1.83
N ASN A 77 -12.38 -3.78 -1.97
CA ASN A 77 -12.93 -2.73 -2.82
C ASN A 77 -12.14 -2.59 -4.13
N TYR A 78 -12.61 -3.29 -5.15
CA TYR A 78 -12.05 -3.25 -6.51
C TYR A 78 -12.69 -2.15 -7.39
N GLY A 79 -13.60 -1.34 -6.84
CA GLY A 79 -14.43 -0.42 -7.63
C GLY A 79 -15.26 -1.18 -8.64
N GLY A 80 -15.40 -0.64 -9.85
CA GLY A 80 -16.12 -1.31 -10.95
C GLY A 80 -15.37 -2.47 -11.63
N ALA A 81 -14.12 -2.76 -11.27
CA ALA A 81 -13.33 -3.77 -11.98
C ALA A 81 -13.89 -5.19 -11.76
N SER A 82 -13.98 -5.98 -12.83
CA SER A 82 -14.22 -7.42 -12.70
C SER A 82 -12.91 -8.12 -12.38
N VAL A 83 -12.83 -8.76 -11.20
CA VAL A 83 -11.61 -9.41 -10.71
C VAL A 83 -11.77 -10.92 -10.67
N LYS A 84 -10.76 -11.63 -11.19
CA LYS A 84 -10.56 -13.07 -11.01
C LYS A 84 -9.32 -13.31 -10.16
N TYR A 85 -9.37 -14.32 -9.31
CA TYR A 85 -8.19 -14.77 -8.58
C TYR A 85 -7.40 -15.79 -9.39
N VAL A 86 -6.08 -15.65 -9.39
CA VAL A 86 -5.16 -16.61 -10.02
C VAL A 86 -4.33 -17.31 -8.96
N GLU A 87 -3.90 -18.54 -9.22
CA GLU A 87 -3.12 -19.31 -8.25
C GLU A 87 -1.68 -18.79 -8.14
N ASN A 88 -1.16 -18.71 -6.92
CA ASN A 88 0.25 -18.47 -6.68
C ASN A 88 1.08 -19.66 -7.19
N ASN A 89 2.03 -19.41 -8.09
CA ASN A 89 2.90 -20.45 -8.65
C ASN A 89 4.21 -19.84 -9.19
N ASP A 90 5.15 -20.70 -9.60
CA ASP A 90 6.48 -20.28 -10.08
C ASP A 90 6.55 -20.05 -11.60
N GLN A 91 5.43 -20.21 -12.31
CA GLN A 91 5.31 -20.00 -13.76
C GLN A 91 4.77 -18.61 -14.10
N TRP A 92 4.19 -17.90 -13.13
CA TRP A 92 3.51 -16.63 -13.35
C TRP A 92 3.75 -15.65 -12.18
N LEU A 93 4.08 -14.41 -12.52
CA LEU A 93 4.00 -13.27 -11.61
C LEU A 93 2.64 -12.60 -11.83
N GLY A 94 1.62 -13.07 -11.10
CA GLY A 94 0.23 -12.68 -11.37
C GLY A 94 -0.19 -13.15 -12.75
N THR A 95 -0.45 -12.22 -13.68
CA THR A 95 -0.79 -12.50 -15.08
C THR A 95 0.39 -12.42 -16.04
N SER A 96 1.59 -12.06 -15.56
CA SER A 96 2.81 -12.05 -16.37
C SER A 96 3.52 -13.40 -16.34
N LYS A 97 3.73 -13.99 -17.51
CA LYS A 97 4.42 -15.27 -17.64
C LYS A 97 5.90 -15.16 -17.25
N ILE A 98 6.37 -16.07 -16.41
CA ILE A 98 7.79 -16.28 -16.13
C ILE A 98 8.32 -17.22 -17.22
N VAL A 99 9.33 -16.74 -17.95
CA VAL A 99 9.93 -17.41 -19.11
C VAL A 99 11.38 -17.81 -18.87
N GLY A 100 11.97 -17.40 -17.76
CA GLY A 100 13.32 -17.76 -17.33
C GLY A 100 13.59 -17.37 -15.89
N THR A 101 14.84 -17.48 -15.46
CA THR A 101 15.24 -17.13 -14.09
C THR A 101 15.18 -15.62 -13.87
N VAL A 102 14.35 -15.17 -12.93
CA VAL A 102 14.29 -13.77 -12.51
C VAL A 102 15.43 -13.47 -11.56
N LYS A 103 16.36 -12.60 -11.99
CA LYS A 103 17.50 -12.19 -11.16
C LYS A 103 17.09 -11.07 -10.21
N LYS A 104 17.58 -11.14 -8.97
CA LYS A 104 17.48 -10.02 -8.01
C LYS A 104 18.24 -8.82 -8.55
N THR A 105 17.65 -7.64 -8.41
CA THR A 105 18.27 -6.38 -8.82
C THR A 105 19.02 -5.73 -7.66
N SER A 106 20.08 -4.96 -7.93
CA SER A 106 20.68 -4.06 -6.94
C SER A 106 19.89 -2.75 -6.88
N GLU A 107 19.69 -2.20 -5.67
CA GLU A 107 19.06 -0.88 -5.50
C GLU A 107 19.86 0.22 -6.19
N ILE A 108 21.19 0.08 -6.29
CA ILE A 108 22.07 1.10 -6.87
C ILE A 108 21.89 1.26 -8.39
N ASP A 109 21.33 0.23 -9.04
CA ASP A 109 21.04 0.20 -10.47
C ASP A 109 19.70 0.88 -10.80
N MET A 110 18.92 1.27 -9.79
CA MET A 110 17.65 1.96 -9.99
C MET A 110 17.87 3.41 -10.43
N GLY A 111 16.92 3.95 -11.20
CA GLY A 111 17.08 5.27 -11.84
C GLY A 111 17.50 6.39 -10.88
N PHE A 112 16.81 6.56 -9.74
CA PHE A 112 17.18 7.63 -8.78
C PHE A 112 18.55 7.41 -8.14
N SER A 113 18.93 6.16 -7.87
CA SER A 113 20.27 5.80 -7.39
C SER A 113 21.35 6.16 -8.42
N GLN A 114 21.08 5.93 -9.71
CA GLN A 114 21.95 6.38 -10.80
C GLN A 114 22.02 7.91 -10.89
N ALA A 115 20.90 8.62 -10.68
CA ALA A 115 20.85 10.08 -10.71
C ALA A 115 21.71 10.71 -9.60
N VAL A 116 21.56 10.28 -8.34
CA VAL A 116 22.36 10.84 -7.21
C VAL A 116 23.85 10.58 -7.35
N ARG A 117 24.22 9.50 -8.06
CA ARG A 117 25.61 9.17 -8.39
C ARG A 117 26.16 9.95 -9.60
N GLY A 118 25.32 10.72 -10.30
CA GLY A 118 25.70 11.50 -11.47
C GLY A 118 25.79 10.69 -12.77
N LEU A 119 25.38 9.42 -12.76
CA LEU A 119 25.44 8.54 -13.94
C LEU A 119 24.44 8.92 -15.03
N LEU A 120 23.43 9.72 -14.69
CA LEU A 120 22.45 10.26 -15.64
C LEU A 120 22.74 11.72 -16.01
N GLY A 121 23.91 12.24 -15.66
CA GLY A 121 24.32 13.62 -15.90
C GLY A 121 24.20 14.51 -14.66
N GLN A 122 24.86 15.66 -14.73
CA GLN A 122 24.99 16.59 -13.61
C GLN A 122 23.65 17.27 -13.27
N LYS A 123 22.90 17.74 -14.28
CA LYS A 123 21.59 18.38 -14.06
C LYS A 123 20.57 17.48 -13.34
N PRO A 124 20.39 16.19 -13.71
CA PRO A 124 19.58 15.24 -12.93
C PRO A 124 20.04 15.04 -11.49
N LYS A 125 21.36 15.00 -11.24
CA LYS A 125 21.92 14.88 -9.89
C LYS A 125 21.56 16.10 -9.05
N ASP A 126 21.85 17.29 -9.58
CA ASP A 126 21.61 18.56 -8.89
C ASP A 126 20.11 18.78 -8.68
N GLY A 127 19.30 18.48 -9.69
CA GLY A 127 17.85 18.61 -9.60
C GLY A 127 17.19 17.66 -8.59
N PHE A 128 17.75 16.48 -8.36
CA PHE A 128 17.30 15.57 -7.30
C PHE A 128 17.73 16.05 -5.91
N LEU A 129 18.97 16.54 -5.77
CA LEU A 129 19.53 16.97 -4.48
C LEU A 129 19.11 18.39 -4.08
N LYS A 130 18.61 19.21 -5.02
CA LYS A 130 18.19 20.58 -4.78
C LYS A 130 17.04 20.62 -3.77
N ALA A 131 17.34 21.14 -2.59
CA ALA A 131 16.34 21.45 -1.58
C ALA A 131 15.41 22.58 -2.04
N GLY A 132 14.19 22.64 -1.50
CA GLY A 132 13.34 23.81 -1.64
C GLY A 132 12.72 24.01 -3.02
N ARG A 133 12.82 23.03 -3.93
CA ARG A 133 12.14 23.10 -5.24
C ARG A 133 10.63 23.30 -5.13
N HIS A 134 10.01 22.79 -4.07
CA HIS A 134 8.63 23.12 -3.70
C HIS A 134 8.50 23.06 -2.16
N PRO A 135 7.95 24.09 -1.48
CA PRO A 135 7.88 24.15 -0.02
C PRO A 135 7.19 22.94 0.62
N LEU A 136 6.01 22.56 0.12
CA LEU A 136 5.25 21.42 0.66
C LEU A 136 5.96 20.08 0.42
N ALA A 137 6.63 19.94 -0.73
CA ALA A 137 7.40 18.74 -1.03
C ALA A 137 8.59 18.59 -0.07
N THR A 138 9.23 19.72 0.23
CA THR A 138 10.35 19.77 1.19
C THR A 138 9.89 19.34 2.58
N ALA A 139 8.73 19.82 3.04
CA ALA A 139 8.17 19.45 4.34
C ALA A 139 7.91 17.94 4.46
N PHE A 140 7.22 17.34 3.49
CA PHE A 140 6.99 15.89 3.51
C PHE A 140 8.29 15.08 3.35
N GLY A 141 9.20 15.50 2.46
CA GLY A 141 10.47 14.81 2.25
C GLY A 141 11.32 14.73 3.52
N LEU A 142 11.37 15.81 4.30
CA LEU A 142 12.05 15.82 5.61
C LEU A 142 11.40 14.86 6.61
N ALA A 143 10.06 14.86 6.69
CA ALA A 143 9.32 13.96 7.58
C ALA A 143 9.59 12.48 7.26
N VAL A 144 9.53 12.10 5.97
CA VAL A 144 9.84 10.74 5.52
C VAL A 144 11.30 10.37 5.83
N GLY A 145 12.24 11.28 5.56
CA GLY A 145 13.67 11.04 5.82
C GLY A 145 13.95 10.67 7.28
N ARG A 146 13.25 11.27 8.24
CA ARG A 146 13.45 11.02 9.68
C ARG A 146 13.05 9.61 10.13
N ILE A 147 12.18 8.94 9.40
CA ILE A 147 11.70 7.57 9.69
C ILE A 147 12.30 6.52 8.75
N SER A 148 13.38 6.85 8.03
CA SER A 148 13.99 5.98 7.01
C SER A 148 15.24 5.22 7.49
N ASP A 149 15.65 5.42 8.74
CA ASP A 149 16.84 4.78 9.31
C ASP A 149 16.65 3.26 9.49
N ASP A 150 17.74 2.49 9.36
CA ASP A 150 17.73 1.04 9.52
C ASP A 150 17.18 0.59 10.89
N SER A 151 17.43 1.37 11.96
CA SER A 151 16.92 1.09 13.31
C SER A 151 15.41 1.30 13.46
N VAL A 152 14.79 2.03 12.54
CA VAL A 152 13.34 2.28 12.55
C VAL A 152 12.62 1.19 11.75
N VAL A 153 13.16 0.83 10.58
CA VAL A 153 12.49 -0.10 9.66
C VAL A 153 12.68 -1.56 10.03
N SER A 154 13.78 -1.92 10.71
CA SER A 154 14.09 -3.28 11.14
C SER A 154 14.41 -3.33 12.63
N GLY A 155 14.63 -4.53 13.17
CA GLY A 155 14.99 -4.72 14.57
C GLY A 155 14.81 -6.16 15.04
N VAL A 156 15.23 -6.41 16.28
CA VAL A 156 15.11 -7.73 16.92
C VAL A 156 13.69 -7.90 17.48
N PRO A 157 13.02 -9.05 17.26
CA PRO A 157 11.74 -9.35 17.89
C PRO A 157 11.84 -9.46 19.41
N SER A 158 10.71 -9.23 20.10
CA SER A 158 10.59 -9.52 21.53
C SER A 158 10.93 -10.98 21.82
N GLN A 159 11.75 -11.22 22.85
CA GLN A 159 12.07 -12.56 23.33
C GLN A 159 10.85 -13.25 23.97
N ASN A 160 9.92 -12.46 24.49
CA ASN A 160 8.67 -12.97 25.03
C ASN A 160 7.62 -13.02 23.91
N LYS A 161 7.47 -14.19 23.29
CA LYS A 161 6.51 -14.40 22.21
C LYS A 161 5.09 -14.41 22.75
N LEU A 162 4.26 -13.49 22.26
CA LEU A 162 2.88 -13.36 22.70
C LEU A 162 2.00 -14.43 22.04
N PRO A 163 0.96 -14.92 22.73
CA PRO A 163 -0.04 -15.78 22.11
C PRO A 163 -0.75 -15.00 20.98
N ILE A 164 -0.92 -15.65 19.83
CA ILE A 164 -1.65 -15.13 18.67
C ILE A 164 -2.79 -16.10 18.30
N PRO A 165 -3.87 -15.62 17.65
CA PRO A 165 -4.89 -16.52 17.12
C PRO A 165 -4.35 -17.33 15.91
N ASP A 166 -5.21 -18.18 15.33
CA ASP A 166 -4.84 -18.92 14.10
C ASP A 166 -4.55 -17.96 12.92
N PRO A 167 -3.87 -18.44 11.86
CA PRO A 167 -3.46 -17.59 10.73
C PRO A 167 -4.59 -16.86 10.01
N GLU A 168 -5.81 -17.41 9.92
CA GLU A 168 -6.94 -16.74 9.25
C GLU A 168 -7.36 -15.51 10.06
N GLN A 169 -7.56 -15.69 11.36
CA GLN A 169 -7.88 -14.59 12.28
C GLN A 169 -6.75 -13.57 12.38
N MET A 170 -5.50 -14.03 12.42
CA MET A 170 -4.33 -13.16 12.46
C MET A 170 -4.26 -12.29 11.20
N SER A 171 -4.60 -12.84 10.03
CA SER A 171 -4.66 -12.11 8.77
C SER A 171 -5.74 -11.04 8.77
N MET A 172 -6.95 -11.37 9.25
CA MET A 172 -8.02 -10.37 9.42
C MET A 172 -7.61 -9.26 10.39
N HIS A 173 -6.97 -9.60 11.52
CA HIS A 173 -6.47 -8.63 12.49
C HIS A 173 -5.40 -7.71 11.89
N ILE A 174 -4.46 -8.24 11.13
CA ILE A 174 -3.43 -7.44 10.46
C ILE A 174 -4.05 -6.49 9.43
N LYS A 175 -5.05 -6.94 8.67
CA LYS A 175 -5.80 -6.08 7.74
C LYS A 175 -6.57 -4.98 8.49
N ASP A 176 -7.27 -5.34 9.56
CA ASP A 176 -7.96 -4.38 10.43
C ASP A 176 -7.00 -3.35 11.04
N LEU A 177 -5.81 -3.77 11.46
CA LEU A 177 -4.77 -2.86 11.95
C LEU A 177 -4.33 -1.87 10.86
N ALA A 178 -4.13 -2.32 9.62
CA ALA A 178 -3.78 -1.43 8.52
C ALA A 178 -4.89 -0.40 8.24
N TYR A 179 -6.16 -0.81 8.20
CA TYR A 179 -7.29 0.11 8.02
C TYR A 179 -7.48 1.06 9.21
N TYR A 180 -7.25 0.59 10.45
CA TYR A 180 -7.22 1.44 11.64
C TYR A 180 -6.15 2.53 11.52
N LEU A 181 -4.98 2.18 10.96
CA LEU A 181 -3.89 3.11 10.66
C LEU A 181 -4.11 3.92 9.37
N ARG A 182 -5.31 3.89 8.78
CA ARG A 182 -5.74 4.67 7.62
C ARG A 182 -5.11 4.24 6.29
N ALA A 183 -4.75 2.97 6.13
CA ALA A 183 -4.53 2.41 4.80
C ALA A 183 -5.85 2.47 3.99
N ASP A 184 -5.76 2.80 2.71
CA ASP A 184 -6.90 2.73 1.78
C ASP A 184 -7.07 1.31 1.21
N GLU A 185 -5.98 0.53 1.17
CA GLU A 185 -6.00 -0.89 0.83
C GLU A 185 -4.88 -1.66 1.53
N VAL A 186 -5.11 -2.94 1.79
CA VAL A 186 -4.11 -3.86 2.33
C VAL A 186 -4.28 -5.27 1.74
N GLY A 187 -3.17 -5.89 1.38
CA GLY A 187 -3.12 -7.28 0.93
C GLY A 187 -1.97 -8.03 1.60
N ILE A 188 -2.10 -9.35 1.69
CA ILE A 188 -1.09 -10.24 2.24
C ILE A 188 -0.67 -11.19 1.12
N GLY A 189 0.62 -11.30 0.83
CA GLY A 189 1.15 -12.16 -0.21
C GLY A 189 2.20 -13.14 0.32
N LYS A 190 2.46 -14.19 -0.46
CA LYS A 190 3.72 -14.94 -0.33
C LYS A 190 4.83 -14.07 -0.89
N MET A 191 5.89 -13.85 -0.13
CA MET A 191 6.98 -12.96 -0.57
C MET A 191 7.79 -13.64 -1.68
N PRO A 192 7.82 -13.12 -2.92
CA PRO A 192 8.60 -13.73 -3.98
C PRO A 192 10.10 -13.57 -3.70
N GLU A 193 10.89 -14.65 -3.78
CA GLU A 193 12.31 -14.58 -3.43
C GLU A 193 13.07 -13.58 -4.30
N PHE A 194 12.78 -13.54 -5.61
CA PHE A 194 13.42 -12.63 -6.55
C PHE A 194 13.05 -11.16 -6.33
N ALA A 195 11.99 -10.87 -5.56
CA ALA A 195 11.56 -9.50 -5.29
C ALA A 195 12.48 -8.79 -4.29
N TYR A 196 13.23 -9.53 -3.45
CA TYR A 196 14.27 -8.94 -2.62
C TYR A 196 15.41 -8.38 -3.48
N TYR A 197 15.96 -7.24 -3.06
CA TYR A 197 17.19 -6.76 -3.68
C TYR A 197 18.36 -7.73 -3.42
N SER A 198 19.33 -7.75 -4.33
CA SER A 198 20.61 -8.42 -4.07
C SER A 198 21.46 -7.56 -3.13
N HIS A 199 21.48 -6.25 -3.37
CA HIS A 199 22.18 -5.26 -2.57
C HIS A 199 21.30 -4.01 -2.39
N GLN A 200 21.40 -3.41 -1.21
CA GLN A 200 20.88 -2.08 -0.90
C GLN A 200 21.96 -1.02 -1.13
N MET A 201 21.52 0.20 -1.39
CA MET A 201 22.37 1.38 -1.39
C MET A 201 22.54 1.88 0.05
N ASP A 202 23.79 2.14 0.46
CA ASP A 202 24.12 2.72 1.77
C ASP A 202 24.90 4.04 1.58
N PRO A 203 24.37 5.18 2.04
CA PRO A 203 23.04 5.36 2.64
C PRO A 203 21.88 5.08 1.68
N SER A 204 20.70 4.82 2.24
CA SER A 204 19.47 4.80 1.48
C SER A 204 19.22 6.14 0.76
N LEU A 205 18.38 6.13 -0.27
CA LEU A 205 18.09 7.32 -1.08
C LEU A 205 17.63 8.50 -0.22
N MET A 206 16.75 8.26 0.76
CA MET A 206 16.31 9.32 1.67
C MET A 206 17.33 9.64 2.76
N GLY A 207 18.24 8.73 3.10
CA GLY A 207 19.43 9.04 3.90
C GLY A 207 20.38 10.02 3.21
N ILE A 208 20.48 9.98 1.87
CA ILE A 208 21.21 11.00 1.09
C ILE A 208 20.48 12.34 1.15
N VAL A 209 19.16 12.34 0.91
CA VAL A 209 18.34 13.58 0.95
C VAL A 209 18.36 14.22 2.34
N ALA A 210 18.34 13.43 3.42
CA ALA A 210 18.41 13.92 4.79
C ALA A 210 19.76 14.59 5.11
N ARG A 211 20.83 14.19 4.41
CA ARG A 211 22.19 14.72 4.55
C ARG A 211 22.57 15.72 3.44
N ARG A 212 21.56 16.28 2.76
CA ARG A 212 21.76 17.29 1.72
C ARG A 212 22.61 18.46 2.24
N GLY A 213 23.66 18.80 1.51
CA GLY A 213 24.65 19.82 1.90
C GLY A 213 25.97 19.24 2.39
N GLU A 214 26.02 17.97 2.79
CA GLU A 214 27.28 17.26 3.00
C GLU A 214 27.97 17.04 1.64
N LYS A 215 29.25 17.38 1.56
CA LYS A 215 30.08 17.09 0.38
C LYS A 215 30.63 15.67 0.49
N ASN A 216 30.74 14.99 -0.66
CA ASN A 216 31.37 13.68 -0.77
C ASN A 216 30.71 12.58 0.08
N ILE A 217 29.37 12.54 0.12
CA ILE A 217 28.64 11.38 0.68
C ILE A 217 29.07 10.14 -0.09
N GLU A 218 29.79 9.25 0.58
CA GLU A 218 30.19 7.97 0.02
C GLU A 218 28.95 7.07 -0.14
N ILE A 219 28.74 6.55 -1.35
CA ILE A 219 27.62 5.65 -1.67
C ILE A 219 28.21 4.27 -1.92
N LYS A 220 27.78 3.28 -1.13
CA LYS A 220 28.23 1.89 -1.19
C LYS A 220 27.06 0.95 -1.47
N GLU A 221 27.40 -0.26 -1.87
CA GLU A 221 26.46 -1.38 -1.90
C GLU A 221 26.62 -2.22 -0.62
N LYS A 222 25.48 -2.59 -0.02
CA LYS A 222 25.39 -3.47 1.15
C LYS A 222 24.56 -4.69 0.76
N PRO A 223 25.06 -5.93 0.89
CA PRO A 223 24.27 -7.12 0.60
C PRO A 223 22.95 -7.15 1.40
N PHE A 224 21.85 -7.52 0.74
CA PHE A 224 20.55 -7.67 1.38
C PHE A 224 20.24 -9.15 1.64
N ASN A 225 20.32 -9.56 2.91
CA ASN A 225 20.26 -10.97 3.30
C ASN A 225 18.95 -11.37 4.02
N GLU A 226 18.11 -10.40 4.40
CA GLU A 226 16.85 -10.71 5.09
C GLU A 226 15.89 -11.46 4.15
N LYS A 227 15.32 -12.56 4.64
CA LYS A 227 14.31 -13.36 3.92
C LYS A 227 13.20 -13.73 4.89
N MET A 228 11.97 -13.44 4.50
CA MET A 228 10.77 -13.74 5.27
C MET A 228 9.68 -14.25 4.32
N PRO A 229 8.83 -15.19 4.77
CA PRO A 229 7.90 -15.91 3.88
C PRO A 229 6.72 -15.07 3.41
N TYR A 230 6.31 -14.06 4.18
CA TYR A 230 5.13 -13.26 3.89
C TYR A 230 5.47 -11.80 3.64
N VAL A 231 4.62 -11.15 2.84
CA VAL A 231 4.64 -9.70 2.63
C VAL A 231 3.24 -9.15 2.83
N ILE A 232 3.11 -8.13 3.69
CA ILE A 232 1.89 -7.33 3.83
C ILE A 232 2.13 -6.05 3.04
N VAL A 233 1.27 -5.74 2.07
CA VAL A 233 1.35 -4.51 1.29
C VAL A 233 0.22 -3.60 1.72
N VAL A 234 0.54 -2.33 2.00
CA VAL A 234 -0.44 -1.29 2.32
C VAL A 234 -0.37 -0.19 1.27
N ALA A 235 -1.52 0.33 0.86
CA ALA A 235 -1.62 1.42 -0.09
C ALA A 235 -2.36 2.61 0.51
N VAL A 236 -1.93 3.81 0.14
CA VAL A 236 -2.65 5.06 0.37
C VAL A 236 -2.84 5.78 -0.96
N GLU A 237 -4.07 6.21 -1.20
CA GLU A 237 -4.49 6.87 -2.41
C GLU A 237 -3.98 8.32 -2.45
N GLN A 238 -3.49 8.71 -3.63
CA GLN A 238 -3.21 10.12 -3.91
C GLN A 238 -4.52 10.86 -4.13
N HIS A 239 -4.57 12.15 -3.78
CA HIS A 239 -5.80 12.93 -3.75
C HIS A 239 -6.35 13.15 -5.16
N LEU A 240 -7.56 12.64 -5.43
CA LEU A 240 -8.18 12.65 -6.75
C LEU A 240 -8.36 14.07 -7.29
N GLU A 241 -8.97 14.96 -6.53
CA GLU A 241 -9.32 16.33 -6.93
C GLU A 241 -8.06 17.13 -7.31
N THR A 242 -6.97 16.94 -6.56
CA THR A 242 -5.69 17.56 -6.93
C THR A 242 -5.17 17.01 -8.26
N TYR A 243 -5.32 15.70 -8.51
CA TYR A 243 -4.97 15.08 -9.79
C TYR A 243 -5.85 15.52 -10.97
N LEU A 244 -7.11 15.86 -10.69
CA LEU A 244 -8.01 16.43 -11.69
C LEU A 244 -7.55 17.83 -12.11
N ALA A 245 -7.04 18.67 -11.20
CA ALA A 245 -6.56 20.01 -11.53
C ALA A 245 -5.12 20.07 -12.09
N THR A 246 -4.20 19.22 -11.64
CA THR A 246 -2.78 19.33 -12.06
C THR A 246 -2.59 18.79 -13.47
N ASN A 247 -1.58 19.27 -14.20
CA ASN A 247 -1.14 18.61 -15.43
C ASN A 247 -0.35 17.31 -15.18
N GLY A 248 0.00 17.02 -13.93
CA GLY A 248 0.71 15.81 -13.53
C GLY A 248 2.23 15.94 -13.47
N TYR A 249 2.83 17.08 -13.79
CA TYR A 249 4.27 17.34 -13.64
C TYR A 249 4.62 18.76 -13.13
N GLU A 250 3.61 19.53 -12.73
CA GLU A 250 3.72 20.75 -11.92
C GLU A 250 4.31 20.50 -10.52
N GLY A 251 4.56 21.56 -9.74
CA GLY A 251 5.18 21.49 -8.41
C GLY A 251 4.43 20.58 -7.42
N ILE A 252 3.11 20.44 -7.56
CA ILE A 252 2.29 19.59 -6.68
C ILE A 252 2.51 18.08 -6.90
N ALA A 253 3.07 17.65 -8.04
CA ALA A 253 3.16 16.24 -8.42
C ALA A 253 3.99 15.40 -7.42
N VAL A 254 5.16 15.90 -7.01
CA VAL A 254 5.97 15.24 -5.98
C VAL A 254 5.30 15.29 -4.60
N SER A 255 4.55 16.36 -4.29
CA SER A 255 3.90 16.52 -2.99
C SER A 255 2.77 15.51 -2.80
N GLN A 256 2.02 15.19 -3.86
CA GLN A 256 1.07 14.07 -3.89
C GLN A 256 1.74 12.74 -3.55
N SER A 257 2.89 12.48 -4.17
CA SER A 257 3.67 11.26 -3.92
C SER A 257 4.18 11.21 -2.49
N TYR A 258 4.81 12.28 -2.00
CA TYR A 258 5.38 12.32 -0.65
C TYR A 258 4.33 12.28 0.46
N ARG A 259 3.15 12.87 0.28
CA ARG A 259 2.02 12.71 1.21
C ARG A 259 1.73 11.23 1.44
N CYS A 260 1.61 10.46 0.35
CA CYS A 260 1.24 9.06 0.43
C CYS A 260 2.40 8.19 0.91
N TYR A 261 3.64 8.47 0.46
CA TYR A 261 4.83 7.79 0.98
C TYR A 261 5.04 8.01 2.48
N HIS A 262 4.74 9.21 2.99
CA HIS A 262 4.75 9.48 4.41
C HIS A 262 3.69 8.66 5.15
N ALA A 263 2.45 8.64 4.64
CA ALA A 263 1.37 7.85 5.24
C ALA A 263 1.71 6.36 5.26
N THR A 264 2.11 5.77 4.13
CA THR A 264 2.45 4.34 4.06
C THR A 264 3.69 3.97 4.87
N ALA A 265 4.70 4.86 4.95
CA ALA A 265 5.86 4.65 5.82
C ALA A 265 5.45 4.55 7.29
N ASN A 266 4.62 5.47 7.79
CA ASN A 266 4.13 5.43 9.17
C ASN A 266 3.33 4.16 9.46
N ILE A 267 2.45 3.74 8.54
CA ILE A 267 1.69 2.49 8.68
C ILE A 267 2.67 1.31 8.77
N ALA A 268 3.60 1.20 7.84
CA ALA A 268 4.52 0.07 7.75
C ALA A 268 5.46 -0.03 8.97
N ILE A 269 6.03 1.07 9.46
CA ILE A 269 6.93 1.03 10.62
C ILE A 269 6.18 0.66 11.91
N ILE A 270 4.94 1.16 12.09
CA ILE A 270 4.11 0.84 13.25
C ILE A 270 3.72 -0.64 13.21
N MET A 271 3.26 -1.14 12.06
CA MET A 271 2.89 -2.55 11.91
C MET A 271 4.10 -3.48 12.09
N ALA A 272 5.24 -3.18 11.47
CA ALA A 272 6.45 -3.98 11.63
C ALA A 272 6.91 -4.00 13.10
N LYS A 273 6.89 -2.85 13.79
CA LYS A 273 7.21 -2.80 15.22
C LYS A 273 6.21 -3.59 16.07
N TYR A 274 4.91 -3.46 15.80
CA TYR A 274 3.87 -4.23 16.48
C TYR A 274 4.07 -5.75 16.34
N ILE A 275 4.41 -6.22 15.13
CA ILE A 275 4.70 -7.64 14.89
C ILE A 275 5.96 -8.08 15.66
N ARG A 276 7.00 -7.25 15.70
CA ARG A 276 8.20 -7.50 16.52
C ARG A 276 7.88 -7.56 18.01
N GLU A 277 6.98 -6.72 18.52
CA GLU A 277 6.52 -6.79 19.92
C GLU A 277 5.76 -8.08 20.25
N MET A 278 5.09 -8.70 19.26
CA MET A 278 4.49 -10.03 19.42
C MET A 278 5.51 -11.18 19.36
N GLY A 279 6.79 -10.88 19.08
CA GLY A 279 7.86 -11.88 19.02
C GLY A 279 8.06 -12.54 17.66
N TYR A 280 7.69 -11.85 16.57
CA TYR A 280 7.90 -12.30 15.18
C TYR A 280 8.83 -11.34 14.43
N HIS A 281 9.62 -11.86 13.50
CA HIS A 281 10.45 -11.04 12.63
C HIS A 281 9.58 -10.21 11.69
N ALA A 282 9.89 -8.92 11.60
CA ALA A 282 9.26 -8.04 10.62
C ALA A 282 10.14 -6.85 10.25
N ARG A 283 10.14 -6.51 8.96
CA ARG A 283 10.82 -5.32 8.40
C ARG A 283 9.85 -4.49 7.59
N ALA A 284 9.86 -3.18 7.81
CA ALA A 284 9.18 -2.22 6.95
C ALA A 284 10.00 -1.92 5.69
N HIS A 285 9.31 -1.74 4.57
CA HIS A 285 9.86 -1.36 3.28
C HIS A 285 9.03 -0.19 2.74
N HIS A 286 9.61 0.99 2.66
CA HIS A 286 8.93 2.18 2.18
C HIS A 286 9.90 3.07 1.39
N PHE A 287 9.39 4.16 0.80
CA PHE A 287 10.16 5.04 -0.10
C PHE A 287 11.54 5.46 0.41
N GLY A 288 11.68 5.57 1.72
CA GLY A 288 12.94 5.99 2.31
C GLY A 288 13.96 4.88 2.54
N ASN A 289 13.51 3.63 2.58
CA ASN A 289 14.36 2.46 2.81
C ASN A 289 13.64 1.21 2.28
N TYR A 290 14.07 0.73 1.12
CA TYR A 290 13.53 -0.48 0.50
C TYR A 290 14.54 -1.61 0.57
N GLY A 291 14.04 -2.82 0.81
CA GLY A 291 14.81 -4.07 0.65
C GLY A 291 14.25 -4.95 -0.47
N ALA A 292 13.25 -4.45 -1.20
CA ALA A 292 12.50 -5.23 -2.19
C ALA A 292 11.89 -4.34 -3.28
N VAL A 293 11.60 -4.96 -4.42
CA VAL A 293 10.90 -4.39 -5.57
C VAL A 293 9.39 -4.42 -5.31
N MET A 294 8.81 -3.25 -5.03
CA MET A 294 7.39 -3.13 -4.61
C MET A 294 6.39 -3.68 -5.63
N THR A 295 6.68 -3.61 -6.93
CA THR A 295 5.77 -4.09 -7.98
C THR A 295 5.50 -5.59 -7.86
N ALA A 296 6.52 -6.40 -7.57
CA ALA A 296 6.34 -7.83 -7.33
C ALA A 296 5.56 -8.08 -6.03
N CYS A 297 5.81 -7.29 -4.97
CA CYS A 297 5.08 -7.38 -3.71
C CYS A 297 3.57 -7.07 -3.88
N ILE A 298 3.23 -6.01 -4.63
CA ILE A 298 1.84 -5.62 -4.93
C ILE A 298 1.08 -6.77 -5.60
N ILE A 299 1.69 -7.39 -6.62
CA ILE A 299 1.08 -8.49 -7.37
C ILE A 299 0.90 -9.72 -6.49
N ALA A 300 1.95 -10.08 -5.72
CA ALA A 300 1.91 -11.21 -4.81
C ALA A 300 0.84 -11.06 -3.71
N ALA A 301 0.55 -9.83 -3.29
CA ALA A 301 -0.48 -9.50 -2.32
C ALA A 301 -1.89 -9.35 -2.92
N GLY A 302 -2.09 -9.64 -4.21
CA GLY A 302 -3.40 -9.54 -4.85
C GLY A 302 -3.89 -8.10 -5.05
N MET A 303 -2.98 -7.12 -5.06
CA MET A 303 -3.31 -5.70 -5.11
C MET A 303 -3.10 -5.05 -6.49
N GLY A 304 -2.68 -5.81 -7.50
CA GLY A 304 -2.57 -5.26 -8.85
C GLY A 304 -1.95 -6.19 -9.87
N GLU A 305 -1.92 -5.71 -11.11
CA GLU A 305 -1.33 -6.37 -12.28
C GLU A 305 -0.25 -5.49 -12.91
N LEU A 306 0.72 -6.11 -13.58
CA LEU A 306 1.73 -5.41 -14.38
C LEU A 306 1.09 -4.59 -15.50
N THR A 307 1.74 -3.50 -15.87
CA THR A 307 1.19 -2.53 -16.82
C THR A 307 2.20 -2.14 -17.89
N ARG A 308 1.73 -1.38 -18.90
CA ARG A 308 2.54 -0.79 -19.97
C ARG A 308 3.75 0.03 -19.47
N THR A 309 3.68 0.62 -18.27
CA THR A 309 4.83 1.38 -17.74
C THR A 309 6.00 0.48 -17.36
N GLY A 310 5.80 -0.84 -17.27
CA GLY A 310 6.83 -1.86 -17.04
C GLY A 310 7.23 -2.01 -15.58
N ASP A 311 7.50 -0.90 -14.90
CA ASP A 311 7.97 -0.91 -13.51
C ASP A 311 6.85 -0.72 -12.48
N CYS A 312 5.59 -0.57 -12.90
CA CYS A 312 4.47 -0.34 -11.99
C CYS A 312 3.36 -1.35 -12.19
N ALA A 313 2.77 -1.76 -11.07
CA ALA A 313 1.48 -2.43 -11.04
C ALA A 313 0.36 -1.40 -10.89
N ALA A 314 -0.81 -1.68 -11.46
CA ALA A 314 -2.02 -0.89 -11.24
C ALA A 314 -2.99 -1.66 -10.35
N HIS A 315 -3.61 -0.95 -9.42
CA HIS A 315 -4.70 -1.47 -8.60
C HIS A 315 -6.04 -1.38 -9.36
N PRO A 316 -6.96 -2.35 -9.26
CA PRO A 316 -8.23 -2.35 -10.00
C PRO A 316 -9.10 -1.10 -9.76
N ARG A 317 -9.15 -0.60 -8.52
CA ARG A 317 -9.85 0.66 -8.17
C ARG A 317 -9.05 1.94 -8.39
N MET A 318 -7.82 1.99 -7.84
CA MET A 318 -7.02 3.21 -7.73
C MET A 318 -6.08 3.42 -8.93
N GLY A 319 -5.95 2.44 -9.82
CA GLY A 319 -4.97 2.46 -10.90
C GLY A 319 -3.57 2.70 -10.36
N PHE A 320 -2.91 3.74 -10.88
CA PHE A 320 -1.60 4.21 -10.36
C PHE A 320 -1.72 5.33 -9.32
N ARG A 321 -2.94 5.78 -8.97
CA ARG A 321 -3.17 6.89 -8.02
C ARG A 321 -3.00 6.41 -6.57
N ASN A 322 -1.97 5.64 -6.29
CA ASN A 322 -1.62 5.22 -4.94
C ASN A 322 -0.11 5.19 -4.77
N LYS A 323 0.35 5.19 -3.52
CA LYS A 323 1.69 4.75 -3.14
C LYS A 323 1.56 3.62 -2.15
N VAL A 324 2.57 2.76 -2.14
CA VAL A 324 2.60 1.58 -1.26
C VAL A 324 3.78 1.62 -0.31
N ALA A 325 3.64 0.87 0.77
CA ALA A 325 4.75 0.33 1.55
C ALA A 325 4.49 -1.17 1.76
N ALA A 326 5.51 -1.91 2.14
CA ALA A 326 5.40 -3.33 2.45
C ALA A 326 5.99 -3.64 3.82
N ILE A 327 5.54 -4.73 4.42
CA ILE A 327 6.08 -5.31 5.64
C ILE A 327 6.38 -6.77 5.33
N THR A 328 7.65 -7.17 5.32
CA THR A 328 7.99 -8.60 5.25
C THR A 328 8.01 -9.17 6.65
N THR A 329 7.51 -10.41 6.83
CA THR A 329 7.36 -11.02 8.16
C THR A 329 7.34 -12.54 8.12
N ASP A 330 7.74 -13.17 9.23
CA ASP A 330 7.53 -14.60 9.52
C ASP A 330 6.31 -14.88 10.40
N LEU A 331 5.50 -13.86 10.73
CA LEU A 331 4.21 -14.02 11.39
C LEU A 331 3.32 -14.96 10.54
N PRO A 332 2.77 -16.04 11.12
CA PRO A 332 1.87 -16.94 10.41
C PRO A 332 0.61 -16.22 9.92
N LEU A 333 0.44 -16.15 8.59
CA LEU A 333 -0.66 -15.47 7.92
C LEU A 333 -1.18 -16.33 6.75
N VAL A 334 -2.39 -16.03 6.30
CA VAL A 334 -3.02 -16.60 5.10
C VAL A 334 -2.85 -15.59 3.96
N PRO A 335 -2.05 -15.93 2.93
CA PRO A 335 -1.89 -15.07 1.77
C PRO A 335 -3.16 -14.97 0.94
N ASP A 336 -3.41 -13.76 0.45
CA ASP A 336 -4.29 -13.48 -0.66
C ASP A 336 -3.74 -14.05 -1.97
N LYS A 337 -4.64 -14.20 -2.95
CA LYS A 337 -4.29 -14.65 -4.29
C LYS A 337 -3.97 -13.45 -5.18
N PRO A 338 -2.99 -13.56 -6.10
CA PRO A 338 -2.84 -12.59 -7.18
C PRO A 338 -4.14 -12.49 -7.99
N ILE A 339 -4.29 -11.38 -8.70
CA ILE A 339 -5.53 -11.03 -9.40
C ILE A 339 -5.31 -10.87 -10.91
N ASP A 340 -6.38 -11.09 -11.66
CA ASP A 340 -6.56 -10.75 -13.08
C ASP A 340 -7.82 -9.90 -13.20
N PHE A 341 -7.65 -8.65 -13.62
CA PHE A 341 -8.75 -7.71 -13.88
C PHE A 341 -8.73 -7.17 -15.31
N GLY A 342 -8.00 -7.85 -16.21
CA GLY A 342 -7.91 -7.51 -17.63
C GLY A 342 -6.87 -6.44 -17.96
N MET A 343 -5.94 -6.10 -17.05
CA MET A 343 -4.95 -5.04 -17.28
C MET A 343 -4.02 -5.34 -18.45
N LEU A 344 -3.63 -6.60 -18.65
CA LEU A 344 -2.80 -7.04 -19.77
C LEU A 344 -3.44 -6.68 -21.12
N ASP A 345 -4.68 -7.10 -21.33
CA ASP A 345 -5.41 -6.84 -22.57
C ASP A 345 -5.74 -5.35 -22.73
N PHE A 346 -6.04 -4.67 -21.63
CA PHE A 346 -6.25 -3.23 -21.65
C PHE A 346 -5.00 -2.47 -22.08
N CYS A 347 -3.85 -2.79 -21.51
CA CYS A 347 -2.59 -2.12 -21.81
C CYS A 347 -2.17 -2.32 -23.26
N LYS A 348 -2.42 -3.48 -23.89
CA LYS A 348 -2.13 -3.71 -25.32
C LYS A 348 -2.81 -2.71 -26.25
N ILE A 349 -3.98 -2.21 -25.86
CA ILE A 349 -4.82 -1.33 -26.70
C ILE A 349 -4.70 0.14 -26.30
N CYS A 350 -4.62 0.46 -25.01
CA CYS A 350 -4.86 1.80 -24.51
C CYS A 350 -3.83 2.84 -25.00
N ASN A 351 -2.53 2.60 -24.79
CA ASN A 351 -1.42 3.50 -25.15
C ASN A 351 -1.45 4.95 -24.57
N LYS A 352 -2.51 5.38 -23.89
CA LYS A 352 -2.69 6.77 -23.43
C LYS A 352 -1.55 7.28 -22.53
N CYS A 353 -0.99 6.42 -21.69
CA CYS A 353 0.17 6.79 -20.86
C CYS A 353 1.45 7.02 -21.67
N ALA A 354 1.65 6.30 -22.78
CA ALA A 354 2.78 6.49 -23.68
C ALA A 354 2.63 7.77 -24.51
N GLU A 355 1.45 7.96 -25.10
CA GLU A 355 1.07 9.15 -25.89
C GLU A 355 1.24 10.47 -25.11
N ASN A 356 1.03 10.43 -23.79
CA ASN A 356 1.09 11.60 -22.91
C ASN A 356 2.40 11.68 -22.09
N CYS A 357 3.38 10.80 -22.31
CA CYS A 357 4.61 10.82 -21.54
C CYS A 357 5.50 12.01 -21.95
N PRO A 358 5.72 13.02 -21.08
CA PRO A 358 6.51 14.19 -21.47
C PRO A 358 8.00 13.86 -21.72
N ALA A 359 8.47 12.73 -21.19
CA ALA A 359 9.83 12.25 -21.38
C ALA A 359 10.00 11.34 -22.62
N GLY A 360 8.90 10.94 -23.29
CA GLY A 360 8.93 9.90 -24.31
C GLY A 360 9.54 8.58 -23.81
N ALA A 361 9.31 8.26 -22.53
CA ALA A 361 9.95 7.15 -21.84
C ALA A 361 9.15 5.84 -21.90
N ILE A 362 7.82 5.92 -22.01
CA ILE A 362 6.95 4.75 -21.96
C ILE A 362 6.84 4.14 -23.36
N THR A 363 6.99 2.82 -23.46
CA THR A 363 6.94 2.13 -24.75
C THR A 363 5.54 2.15 -25.38
N HIS A 364 5.51 2.24 -26.71
CA HIS A 364 4.33 2.09 -27.54
C HIS A 364 4.09 0.65 -28.01
N ASP A 365 4.97 -0.29 -27.63
CA ASP A 365 4.88 -1.70 -28.04
C ASP A 365 3.53 -2.29 -27.66
N ARG A 366 2.86 -2.95 -28.60
CA ARG A 366 1.57 -3.57 -28.29
C ARG A 366 1.72 -4.61 -27.19
N ASP A 367 2.62 -5.56 -27.41
CA ASP A 367 2.75 -6.75 -26.58
C ASP A 367 3.94 -6.63 -25.60
N PRO A 368 3.86 -7.24 -24.40
CA PRO A 368 5.00 -7.32 -23.49
C PRO A 368 6.09 -8.21 -24.09
N VAL A 369 7.34 -7.91 -23.75
CA VAL A 369 8.52 -8.67 -24.19
C VAL A 369 9.24 -9.25 -22.99
N GLU A 370 10.13 -10.22 -23.23
CA GLU A 370 10.95 -10.79 -22.17
C GLU A 370 11.88 -9.74 -21.57
N HIS A 371 11.89 -9.64 -20.24
CA HIS A 371 12.83 -8.84 -19.48
C HIS A 371 13.10 -9.48 -18.12
N ASN A 372 14.37 -9.74 -17.81
CA ASN A 372 14.78 -10.35 -16.55
C ASN A 372 13.97 -11.62 -16.19
N GLY A 373 13.73 -12.51 -17.18
CA GLY A 373 13.06 -13.80 -16.96
C GLY A 373 11.53 -13.77 -16.92
N TYR A 374 10.86 -12.64 -17.16
CA TYR A 374 9.39 -12.59 -17.27
C TYR A 374 8.90 -11.62 -18.35
N LEU A 375 7.66 -11.79 -18.80
CA LEU A 375 7.04 -10.91 -19.80
C LEU A 375 6.53 -9.61 -19.17
N ARG A 376 7.01 -8.48 -19.69
CA ARG A 376 6.56 -7.13 -19.32
C ARG A 376 6.80 -6.12 -20.44
N TRP A 377 6.14 -4.96 -20.36
CA TRP A 377 6.55 -3.82 -21.16
C TRP A 377 7.83 -3.21 -20.60
N ASN A 378 8.69 -2.68 -21.46
CA ASN A 378 9.96 -2.08 -21.06
C ASN A 378 9.98 -0.61 -21.42
N SER A 379 9.67 0.23 -20.43
CA SER A 379 9.85 1.68 -20.54
C SER A 379 11.31 2.07 -20.26
N ASP A 380 11.78 3.14 -20.88
CA ASP A 380 13.09 3.74 -20.61
C ASP A 380 13.03 4.48 -19.27
N PHE A 381 13.28 3.75 -18.19
CA PHE A 381 13.27 4.31 -16.84
C PHE A 381 14.31 5.42 -16.66
N LYS A 382 15.42 5.41 -17.44
CA LYS A 382 16.46 6.44 -17.36
C LYS A 382 15.92 7.77 -17.87
N LYS A 383 15.24 7.79 -19.03
CA LYS A 383 14.54 8.99 -19.53
C LYS A 383 13.50 9.49 -18.54
N CYS A 384 12.71 8.59 -17.95
CA CYS A 384 11.73 8.94 -16.93
C CYS A 384 12.41 9.58 -15.71
N THR A 385 13.50 9.00 -15.20
CA THR A 385 14.27 9.56 -14.09
C THR A 385 14.84 10.92 -14.44
N VAL A 386 15.51 11.06 -15.59
CA VAL A 386 16.07 12.33 -16.05
C VAL A 386 15.00 13.41 -16.03
N PHE A 387 13.85 13.18 -16.67
CA PHE A 387 12.76 14.17 -16.66
C PHE A 387 12.29 14.49 -15.24
N ARG A 388 12.05 13.47 -14.40
CA ARG A 388 11.56 13.65 -13.03
C ARG A 388 12.53 14.42 -12.13
N THR A 389 13.82 14.37 -12.40
CA THR A 389 14.82 15.08 -11.59
C THR A 389 15.26 16.39 -12.22
N SER A 390 15.17 16.58 -13.53
CA SER A 390 15.76 17.73 -14.23
C SER A 390 14.80 18.69 -14.93
N GLN A 391 13.51 18.37 -15.04
CA GLN A 391 12.51 19.30 -15.58
C GLN A 391 12.43 20.59 -14.75
N GLU A 392 12.07 21.72 -15.36
CA GLU A 392 12.06 23.05 -14.74
C GLU A 392 10.71 23.77 -14.78
N ASP A 393 9.66 23.05 -15.16
CA ASP A 393 8.26 23.54 -15.20
C ASP A 393 7.47 23.10 -13.95
N GLY A 394 8.13 22.44 -13.01
CA GLY A 394 7.56 21.92 -11.77
C GLY A 394 8.56 21.07 -10.98
N PHE A 395 8.05 20.04 -10.31
CA PHE A 395 8.90 19.09 -9.60
C PHE A 395 8.38 17.65 -9.66
N SER A 396 9.19 16.77 -10.26
CA SER A 396 8.87 15.37 -10.57
C SER A 396 7.80 15.21 -11.67
N CYS A 397 7.16 14.04 -11.72
CA CYS A 397 6.14 13.71 -12.70
C CYS A 397 5.25 12.57 -12.18
N GLY A 398 4.01 12.58 -12.63
CA GLY A 398 2.95 11.61 -12.45
C GLY A 398 1.91 11.73 -13.56
N ARG A 399 2.30 12.20 -14.76
CA ARG A 399 1.39 12.36 -15.91
C ARG A 399 0.71 11.04 -16.30
N CYS A 400 1.45 9.93 -16.28
CA CYS A 400 0.90 8.59 -16.52
C CYS A 400 -0.21 8.21 -15.51
N ILE A 401 -0.12 8.68 -14.27
CA ILE A 401 -1.15 8.48 -13.24
C ILE A 401 -2.41 9.28 -13.61
N LYS A 402 -2.22 10.54 -13.99
CA LYS A 402 -3.31 11.45 -14.38
C LYS A 402 -4.09 10.94 -15.58
N VAL A 403 -3.43 10.43 -16.61
CA VAL A 403 -4.09 10.09 -17.88
C VAL A 403 -4.55 8.64 -17.97
N CYS A 404 -4.12 7.76 -17.05
CA CYS A 404 -4.54 6.36 -17.07
C CYS A 404 -6.05 6.24 -16.78
N PRO A 405 -6.83 5.54 -17.63
CA PRO A 405 -8.26 5.31 -17.40
C PRO A 405 -8.54 4.52 -16.12
N TRP A 406 -7.64 3.61 -15.73
CA TRP A 406 -7.75 2.83 -14.49
C TRP A 406 -7.50 3.63 -13.22
N SER A 407 -6.91 4.83 -13.32
CA SER A 407 -6.83 5.74 -12.18
C SER A 407 -8.17 6.48 -12.06
N SER A 408 -9.25 5.78 -11.68
CA SER A 408 -10.66 6.21 -11.73
C SER A 408 -10.88 7.69 -11.38
N LYS A 409 -11.53 8.45 -12.27
CA LYS A 409 -11.60 9.93 -12.17
C LYS A 409 -12.78 10.46 -11.36
N GLU A 410 -13.70 9.58 -11.04
CA GLU A 410 -14.90 9.88 -10.28
C GLU A 410 -15.46 8.59 -9.68
N ASP A 411 -16.40 8.75 -8.75
CA ASP A 411 -17.13 7.67 -8.09
C ASP A 411 -18.59 7.74 -8.56
N SER A 412 -18.87 7.15 -9.72
CA SER A 412 -20.19 7.17 -10.36
C SER A 412 -20.50 5.81 -11.00
N TRP A 413 -21.78 5.43 -10.99
CA TRP A 413 -22.21 4.11 -11.46
C TRP A 413 -21.84 3.82 -12.93
N PHE A 414 -21.83 4.85 -13.79
CA PHE A 414 -21.47 4.70 -15.19
C PHE A 414 -19.96 4.60 -15.39
N HIS A 415 -19.16 5.25 -14.54
CA HIS A 415 -17.71 5.08 -14.52
C HIS A 415 -17.36 3.66 -14.08
N GLU A 416 -18.00 3.15 -13.02
CA GLU A 416 -17.85 1.76 -12.59
C GLU A 416 -18.26 0.76 -13.68
N ALA A 417 -19.38 0.99 -14.37
CA ALA A 417 -19.79 0.17 -15.50
C ALA A 417 -18.77 0.20 -16.65
N GLY A 418 -18.18 1.37 -16.94
CA GLY A 418 -17.12 1.52 -17.93
C GLY A 418 -15.87 0.71 -17.56
N VAL A 419 -15.42 0.82 -16.31
CA VAL A 419 -14.30 0.04 -15.76
C VAL A 419 -14.59 -1.47 -15.83
N TRP A 420 -15.81 -1.88 -15.47
CA TRP A 420 -16.25 -3.26 -15.59
C TRP A 420 -16.14 -3.77 -17.03
N ILE A 421 -16.67 -3.02 -18.01
CA ILE A 421 -16.55 -3.36 -19.43
C ILE A 421 -15.07 -3.50 -19.81
N GLY A 422 -14.23 -2.53 -19.40
CA GLY A 422 -12.79 -2.53 -19.66
C GLY A 422 -12.03 -3.75 -19.15
N SER A 423 -12.55 -4.48 -18.16
CA SER A 423 -11.97 -5.74 -17.65
C SER A 423 -12.14 -6.95 -18.58
N HIS A 424 -12.94 -6.86 -19.64
CA HIS A 424 -13.38 -8.03 -20.44
C HIS A 424 -12.71 -8.15 -21.81
N GLY A 425 -11.39 -7.91 -21.89
CA GLY A 425 -10.57 -8.17 -23.08
C GLY A 425 -10.37 -6.97 -24.02
N GLU A 426 -9.62 -7.20 -25.12
CA GLU A 426 -9.10 -6.14 -25.99
C GLU A 426 -10.20 -5.27 -26.67
N SER A 427 -11.30 -5.88 -27.11
CA SER A 427 -12.41 -5.14 -27.74
C SER A 427 -13.08 -4.17 -26.76
N SER A 428 -13.32 -4.62 -25.53
CA SER A 428 -13.92 -3.83 -24.47
C SER A 428 -12.97 -2.73 -23.98
N ALA A 429 -11.67 -3.01 -23.94
CA ALA A 429 -10.63 -2.02 -23.66
C ALA A 429 -10.62 -0.87 -24.69
N ARG A 430 -10.80 -1.18 -25.98
CA ARG A 430 -10.91 -0.15 -27.04
C ARG A 430 -12.10 0.77 -26.81
N PHE A 431 -13.24 0.20 -26.44
CA PHE A 431 -14.45 0.97 -26.15
C PHE A 431 -14.26 1.89 -24.94
N LEU A 432 -13.73 1.37 -23.83
CA LEU A 432 -13.45 2.18 -22.63
C LEU A 432 -12.46 3.31 -22.94
N LYS A 433 -11.39 3.06 -23.70
CA LYS A 433 -10.47 4.12 -24.15
C LYS A 433 -11.22 5.22 -24.91
N GLY A 434 -12.05 4.84 -25.89
CA GLY A 434 -12.80 5.81 -26.69
C GLY A 434 -13.75 6.67 -25.86
N ILE A 435 -14.42 6.07 -24.88
CA ILE A 435 -15.24 6.81 -23.90
C ILE A 435 -14.38 7.76 -23.07
N ASP A 436 -13.26 7.28 -22.54
CA ASP A 436 -12.37 8.07 -21.69
C ASP A 436 -11.82 9.31 -22.41
N ASP A 437 -11.51 9.17 -23.69
CA ASP A 437 -11.12 10.28 -24.57
C ASP A 437 -12.30 11.21 -24.89
N MET A 438 -13.50 10.69 -25.15
CA MET A 438 -14.71 11.48 -25.44
C MET A 438 -15.13 12.37 -24.27
N PHE A 439 -15.04 11.88 -23.03
CA PHE A 439 -15.31 12.65 -21.82
C PHE A 439 -14.18 13.62 -21.46
N GLY A 440 -13.07 13.61 -22.19
CA GLY A 440 -11.92 14.48 -21.93
C GLY A 440 -11.18 14.14 -20.64
N TYR A 441 -11.29 12.90 -20.13
CA TYR A 441 -10.54 12.49 -18.94
C TYR A 441 -9.04 12.57 -19.22
N GLY A 442 -8.31 13.13 -18.25
CA GLY A 442 -6.88 13.44 -18.39
C GLY A 442 -6.60 14.90 -18.76
N THR A 443 -7.63 15.73 -18.97
CA THR A 443 -7.51 17.20 -19.00
C THR A 443 -7.57 17.80 -17.58
N GLU A 444 -7.23 19.08 -17.45
CA GLU A 444 -7.11 19.80 -16.18
C GLU A 444 -8.41 20.55 -15.83
N ILE A 445 -8.93 20.32 -14.62
CA ILE A 445 -10.08 21.05 -14.06
C ILE A 445 -9.58 22.10 -13.07
N VAL A 446 -8.90 23.11 -13.60
CA VAL A 446 -8.11 24.08 -12.82
C VAL A 446 -9.00 24.94 -11.91
N GLU A 447 -10.02 25.58 -12.46
CA GLU A 447 -10.87 26.54 -11.72
C GLU A 447 -11.55 25.93 -10.50
N LYS A 448 -11.83 24.63 -10.53
CA LYS A 448 -12.54 23.93 -9.46
C LYS A 448 -11.60 23.40 -8.37
N TYR A 449 -10.45 22.83 -8.74
CA TYR A 449 -9.64 22.05 -7.80
C TYR A 449 -8.19 22.53 -7.64
N LYS A 450 -7.71 23.53 -8.39
CA LYS A 450 -6.36 24.06 -8.19
C LYS A 450 -6.30 24.93 -6.95
N TRP A 451 -5.77 24.36 -5.86
CA TRP A 451 -5.67 25.02 -4.55
C TRP A 451 -4.24 25.39 -4.14
N TRP A 452 -3.24 24.81 -4.81
CA TRP A 452 -1.84 24.99 -4.43
C TRP A 452 -1.21 26.21 -5.11
N LEU A 453 -0.14 26.70 -4.50
CA LEU A 453 0.68 27.79 -5.01
C LEU A 453 1.85 27.24 -5.83
N GLU A 454 2.32 28.01 -6.81
CA GLU A 454 3.47 27.68 -7.65
C GLU A 454 4.54 28.76 -7.51
N TRP A 455 5.81 28.35 -7.55
CA TRP A 455 6.96 29.27 -7.54
C TRP A 455 7.95 28.85 -8.62
N PRO A 456 7.72 29.23 -9.89
CA PRO A 456 8.52 28.77 -11.04
C PRO A 456 10.04 28.94 -10.89
N ASP A 457 10.49 30.03 -10.24
CA ASP A 457 11.90 30.29 -10.01
C ASP A 457 12.59 29.22 -9.13
N LEU A 458 11.83 28.55 -8.25
CA LEU A 458 12.35 27.47 -7.42
C LEU A 458 12.59 26.18 -8.22
N TYR A 459 11.99 26.04 -9.40
CA TYR A 459 12.14 24.84 -10.24
C TYR A 459 13.43 24.82 -11.07
N LYS A 460 14.04 25.99 -11.31
CA LYS A 460 15.27 26.12 -12.12
C LYS A 460 16.46 25.39 -11.52
N ILE A 461 17.26 24.71 -12.33
CA ILE A 461 18.46 24.01 -11.87
C ILE A 461 19.64 24.71 -12.53
N TYR A 462 20.43 25.41 -11.71
CA TYR A 462 21.57 26.22 -12.15
C TYR A 462 22.87 25.43 -12.13
#